data_AF-A0A4R5E4G2-F1
#
_entry.id   AF-A0A4R5E4G2-F1
#
_cell.length_a   1.000
_cell.length_b   1.000
_cell.length_c   1.000
_cell.angle_alpha   90.00
_cell.angle_beta   90.00
_cell.angle_gamma   90.00
#
_symmetry.space_group_name_H-M   'P 1'
#
loop_
_entity.id
_entity.type
_entity.pdbx_description
1 polymer ?
#
loop_
_entity_poly.entity_id
_entity_poly.type
_entity_poly.pdbx_seq_one_letter_code
_entity_poly.pdbx_strand_id
1 'polypeptide(L)'
;MPGDATLQIHNQSPTSDQPSPNGIGLFTDDGTYYWGNDRKALRQAIVKNRGDDAFKGLIAVALYAVKGDVGTARARMAAAGRAPSMKPDLMREMAEKLKKRAVLDEGHTSRPLSPEQKKQITDNHIWSNSIDALIAAPENPQVRAGVLRIMASMPRVEVTKTTTAGRPTLTVTDIWPAHGKFVETLVIDAATGRPVAFSGKAPNAPSRTIYYHTSRVTLADIKAGKF
;
A
#
# COMPACT_ATOMS: atom_id res chain seq x y z
N MET A 1 18.38 -2.86 13.90
CA MET A 1 17.58 -3.82 14.69
C MET A 1 17.75 -5.18 14.03
N PRO A 2 18.00 -6.27 14.79
CA PRO A 2 18.13 -7.60 14.22
C PRO A 2 16.77 -8.12 13.71
N GLY A 3 16.79 -8.97 12.69
CA GLY A 3 15.61 -9.53 12.02
C GLY A 3 15.80 -9.56 10.51
N ASP A 4 15.24 -10.56 9.83
CA ASP A 4 15.24 -10.70 8.36
C ASP A 4 13.86 -10.39 7.74
N ALA A 5 12.91 -9.97 8.57
CA ALA A 5 11.57 -9.59 8.16
C ALA A 5 10.95 -8.52 9.07
N THR A 6 9.95 -7.83 8.54
CA THR A 6 9.06 -6.91 9.25
C THR A 6 7.70 -7.54 9.41
N LEU A 7 7.29 -7.76 10.66
CA LEU A 7 5.91 -8.07 11.00
C LEU A 7 5.10 -6.78 11.01
N GLN A 8 3.92 -6.82 10.41
CA GLN A 8 3.01 -5.69 10.35
C GLN A 8 1.63 -6.08 10.86
N ILE A 9 1.14 -5.29 11.80
CA ILE A 9 -0.20 -5.41 12.35
C ILE A 9 -0.99 -4.18 11.95
N HIS A 10 -2.14 -4.40 11.31
CA HIS A 10 -3.12 -3.36 11.03
C HIS A 10 -4.18 -3.38 12.11
N ASN A 11 -4.51 -2.22 12.68
CA ASN A 11 -5.69 -2.09 13.54
C ASN A 11 -6.27 -0.67 13.49
N GLN A 12 -7.34 -0.45 14.26
CA GLN A 12 -8.07 0.82 14.31
C GLN A 12 -7.60 1.74 15.46
N SER A 13 -6.52 1.39 16.16
CA SER A 13 -6.03 2.13 17.32
C SER A 13 -4.60 2.63 17.12
N PRO A 14 -4.31 3.92 17.38
CA PRO A 14 -2.96 4.45 17.30
C PRO A 14 -1.99 3.85 18.34
N THR A 15 -2.50 3.15 19.36
CA THR A 15 -1.70 2.68 20.51
C THR A 15 -1.85 1.20 20.81
N SER A 16 -2.74 0.48 20.11
CA SER A 16 -2.88 -0.98 20.30
C SER A 16 -1.88 -1.71 19.42
N ASP A 17 -1.27 -2.77 19.94
CA ASP A 17 -0.45 -3.72 19.20
C ASP A 17 -1.21 -5.02 18.86
N GLN A 18 -2.51 -5.07 19.18
CA GLN A 18 -3.30 -6.27 18.97
C GLN A 18 -3.67 -6.43 17.49
N PRO A 19 -3.60 -7.67 16.95
CA PRO A 19 -4.11 -7.97 15.63
C PRO A 19 -5.58 -7.60 15.52
N SER A 20 -5.95 -6.86 14.48
CA SER A 20 -7.35 -6.71 14.10
C SER A 20 -7.81 -7.90 13.25
N PRO A 21 -9.13 -8.05 12.98
CA PRO A 21 -9.63 -9.04 12.04
C PRO A 21 -9.06 -8.96 10.62
N ASN A 22 -8.32 -7.89 10.29
CA ASN A 22 -7.72 -7.68 8.97
C ASN A 22 -6.42 -8.51 8.75
N GLY A 23 -6.03 -9.33 9.72
CA GLY A 23 -4.90 -10.24 9.63
C GLY A 23 -3.55 -9.59 9.93
N ILE A 24 -2.50 -10.37 9.67
CA ILE A 24 -1.11 -10.08 10.01
C ILE A 24 -0.29 -10.24 8.73
N GLY A 25 0.40 -9.18 8.32
CA GLY A 25 1.35 -9.19 7.22
C GLY A 25 2.76 -9.44 7.72
N LEU A 26 3.58 -10.13 6.92
CA LEU A 26 5.01 -10.25 7.14
C LEU A 26 5.73 -9.98 5.82
N PHE A 27 6.65 -9.03 5.84
CA PHE A 27 7.47 -8.66 4.70
C PHE A 27 8.91 -9.01 4.98
N THR A 28 9.46 -9.96 4.24
CA THR A 28 10.88 -10.30 4.33
C THR A 28 11.74 -9.24 3.65
N ASP A 29 13.01 -9.14 4.04
CA ASP A 29 13.93 -8.16 3.46
C ASP A 29 14.23 -8.41 1.97
N ASP A 30 14.04 -9.64 1.49
CA ASP A 30 14.13 -9.97 0.07
C ASP A 30 12.89 -9.53 -0.74
N GLY A 31 11.86 -9.04 -0.05
CA GLY A 31 10.60 -8.55 -0.62
C GLY A 31 9.50 -9.61 -0.74
N THR A 32 9.71 -10.84 -0.26
CA THR A 32 8.66 -11.87 -0.18
C THR A 32 7.65 -11.49 0.91
N TYR A 33 6.37 -11.55 0.56
CA TYR A 33 5.25 -11.24 1.44
C TYR A 33 4.52 -12.50 1.88
N TYR A 34 4.20 -12.56 3.18
CA TYR A 34 3.31 -13.56 3.76
C TYR A 34 2.16 -12.88 4.47
N TRP A 35 1.00 -13.52 4.47
CA TRP A 35 -0.18 -13.05 5.19
C TRP A 35 -0.88 -14.19 5.91
N GLY A 36 -1.53 -13.87 7.03
CA GLY A 36 -2.46 -14.77 7.69
C GLY A 36 -3.49 -14.01 8.53
N ASN A 37 -4.72 -14.52 8.58
CA ASN A 37 -5.78 -13.97 9.43
C ASN A 37 -5.43 -13.96 10.93
N ASP A 38 -4.53 -14.86 11.34
CA ASP A 38 -4.04 -14.98 12.71
C ASP A 38 -2.58 -15.50 12.72
N ARG A 39 -1.97 -15.58 13.92
CA ARG A 39 -0.58 -16.05 14.09
C ARG A 39 -0.37 -17.49 13.59
N LYS A 40 -1.36 -18.37 13.75
CA LYS A 40 -1.29 -19.77 13.30
C LYS A 40 -1.32 -19.83 11.77
N ALA A 41 -2.19 -19.07 11.13
CA ALA A 41 -2.30 -18.97 9.68
C ALA A 41 -1.02 -18.39 9.06
N LEU A 42 -0.46 -17.32 9.63
CA LEU A 42 0.79 -16.73 9.14
C LEU A 42 1.96 -17.73 9.26
N ARG A 43 2.09 -18.39 10.41
CA ARG A 43 3.10 -19.44 10.60
C ARG A 43 2.94 -20.56 9.56
N GLN A 44 1.71 -21.00 9.31
CA GLN A 44 1.45 -22.02 8.28
C GLN A 44 1.81 -21.56 6.87
N ALA A 45 1.56 -20.29 6.53
CA ALA A 45 1.95 -19.73 5.24
C ALA A 45 3.48 -19.81 5.05
N ILE A 46 4.24 -19.48 6.09
CA ILE A 46 5.71 -19.51 6.06
C ILE A 46 6.26 -20.94 6.03
N VAL A 47 5.73 -21.85 6.85
CA VAL A 47 6.15 -23.26 6.85
C VAL A 47 5.87 -23.92 5.50
N LYS A 48 4.76 -23.57 4.86
CA LYS A 48 4.37 -24.08 3.54
C LYS A 48 4.94 -23.27 2.37
N ASN A 49 5.81 -22.29 2.65
CA ASN A 49 6.41 -21.40 1.66
C ASN A 49 5.40 -20.77 0.69
N ARG A 50 4.27 -20.27 1.21
CA ARG A 50 3.19 -19.63 0.44
C ARG A 50 3.40 -18.11 0.31
N GLY A 51 4.65 -17.68 0.26
CA GLY A 51 4.96 -16.28 0.06
C GLY A 51 4.66 -15.85 -1.37
N ASP A 52 4.39 -14.56 -1.57
CA ASP A 52 4.24 -13.96 -2.89
C ASP A 52 5.20 -12.78 -3.08
N ASP A 53 5.33 -12.36 -4.34
CA ASP A 53 6.25 -11.32 -4.78
C ASP A 53 5.54 -10.01 -5.15
N ALA A 54 4.29 -9.83 -4.70
CA ALA A 54 3.40 -8.77 -5.18
C ALA A 54 4.01 -7.35 -5.04
N PHE A 55 4.84 -7.13 -4.02
CA PHE A 55 5.42 -5.83 -3.70
C PHE A 55 6.85 -5.63 -4.24
N LYS A 56 7.52 -6.69 -4.74
CA LYS A 56 8.93 -6.61 -5.18
C LYS A 56 9.13 -5.57 -6.29
N GLY A 57 8.20 -5.53 -7.24
CA GLY A 57 8.22 -4.53 -8.32
C GLY A 57 8.11 -3.10 -7.80
N LEU A 58 7.21 -2.85 -6.84
CA LEU A 58 7.01 -1.52 -6.25
C LEU A 58 8.25 -1.05 -5.48
N ILE A 59 8.82 -1.96 -4.68
CA ILE A 59 10.08 -1.72 -3.93
C ILE A 59 11.23 -1.38 -4.88
N ALA A 60 11.39 -2.13 -5.98
CA ALA A 60 12.43 -1.88 -6.97
C ALA A 60 12.30 -0.49 -7.61
N VAL A 61 11.07 -0.05 -7.91
CA VAL A 61 10.83 1.29 -8.45
C VAL A 61 11.18 2.38 -7.43
N ALA A 62 10.82 2.18 -6.15
CA ALA A 62 11.20 3.11 -5.10
C ALA A 62 12.73 3.22 -4.95
N LEU A 63 13.44 2.08 -4.93
CA LEU A 63 14.90 2.07 -4.86
C LEU A 63 15.55 2.78 -6.06
N TYR A 64 15.01 2.58 -7.27
CA TYR A 64 15.45 3.32 -8.44
C TYR A 64 15.26 4.84 -8.27
N ALA A 65 14.12 5.29 -7.75
CA ALA A 65 13.80 6.71 -7.59
C ALA A 65 14.76 7.48 -6.68
N VAL A 66 15.49 6.79 -5.79
CA VAL A 66 16.46 7.43 -4.89
C VAL A 66 17.53 8.18 -5.68
N LYS A 67 18.04 7.58 -6.75
CA LYS A 67 19.15 8.13 -7.56
C LYS A 67 18.79 8.33 -9.03
N GLY A 68 17.77 7.65 -9.51
CA GLY A 68 17.33 7.70 -10.91
C GLY A 68 16.45 8.91 -11.21
N ASP A 69 16.01 8.97 -12.46
CA ASP A 69 15.06 9.98 -12.93
C ASP A 69 13.67 9.76 -12.32
N VAL A 70 13.12 10.81 -11.69
CA VAL A 70 11.82 10.76 -11.01
C VAL A 70 10.67 10.60 -11.99
N GLY A 71 10.79 11.17 -13.21
CA GLY A 71 9.76 11.02 -14.24
C GLY A 71 9.60 9.55 -14.67
N THR A 72 10.73 8.88 -14.91
CA THR A 72 10.81 7.46 -15.20
C THR A 72 10.31 6.62 -14.03
N ALA A 73 10.73 6.94 -12.81
CA ALA A 73 10.26 6.24 -11.62
C ALA A 73 8.74 6.35 -11.45
N ARG A 74 8.16 7.54 -11.69
CA ARG A 74 6.73 7.78 -11.65
C ARG A 74 5.98 6.97 -12.69
N ALA A 75 6.47 6.92 -13.93
CA ALA A 75 5.88 6.10 -14.99
C ALA A 75 5.91 4.61 -14.64
N ARG A 76 7.03 4.12 -14.09
CA ARG A 76 7.16 2.73 -13.62
C ARG A 76 6.21 2.46 -12.45
N MET A 77 6.10 3.38 -11.49
CA MET A 77 5.23 3.23 -10.32
C MET A 77 3.76 3.13 -10.74
N ALA A 78 3.31 3.91 -11.73
CA ALA A 78 1.94 3.81 -12.28
C ALA A 78 1.62 2.45 -12.92
N ALA A 79 2.63 1.75 -13.42
CA ALA A 79 2.51 0.48 -14.14
C ALA A 79 2.78 -0.75 -13.24
N ALA A 80 3.56 -0.60 -12.17
CA ALA A 80 4.09 -1.72 -11.40
C ALA A 80 3.02 -2.55 -10.66
N GLY A 81 1.92 -1.93 -10.22
CA GLY A 81 0.76 -2.64 -9.65
C GLY A 81 -0.09 -3.41 -10.67
N ARG A 82 0.23 -3.36 -11.97
CA ARG A 82 -0.49 -4.12 -13.02
C ARG A 82 0.10 -5.50 -13.28
N ALA A 83 1.21 -5.88 -12.63
CA ALA A 83 1.69 -7.25 -12.68
C ALA A 83 0.70 -8.11 -11.87
N PRO A 84 0.00 -9.08 -12.50
CA PRO A 84 -1.04 -9.82 -11.80
C PRO A 84 -0.38 -10.79 -10.82
N SER A 85 -0.48 -10.48 -9.52
CA SER A 85 -0.41 -11.51 -8.47
C SER A 85 -1.70 -12.33 -8.42
N MET A 86 -2.75 -11.93 -9.14
CA MET A 86 -3.93 -12.76 -9.38
C MET A 86 -3.62 -13.85 -10.42
N LYS A 87 -3.96 -15.09 -10.08
CA LYS A 87 -3.94 -16.21 -11.03
C LYS A 87 -4.72 -15.82 -12.30
N PRO A 88 -4.22 -16.13 -13.51
CA PRO A 88 -4.87 -15.76 -14.78
C PRO A 88 -6.35 -16.14 -14.85
N ASP A 89 -6.74 -17.24 -14.20
CA ASP A 89 -8.13 -17.71 -14.15
C ASP A 89 -9.06 -16.78 -13.36
N LEU A 90 -8.60 -16.19 -12.26
CA LEU A 90 -9.37 -15.21 -11.47
C LEU A 90 -9.56 -13.90 -12.24
N MET A 91 -8.54 -13.48 -13.01
CA MET A 91 -8.64 -12.32 -13.89
C MET A 91 -9.67 -12.57 -15.00
N ARG A 92 -9.66 -13.76 -15.59
CA ARG A 92 -10.65 -14.15 -16.61
C ARG A 92 -12.06 -14.22 -16.02
N GLU A 93 -12.22 -14.78 -14.82
CA GLU A 93 -13.52 -14.85 -14.16
C GLU A 93 -14.05 -13.47 -13.76
N MET A 94 -13.20 -12.58 -13.23
CA MET A 94 -13.58 -11.19 -12.94
C MET A 94 -13.92 -10.41 -14.21
N ALA A 95 -13.13 -10.56 -15.28
CA ALA A 95 -13.41 -9.92 -16.56
C ALA A 95 -14.74 -10.38 -17.16
N GLU A 96 -15.05 -11.67 -17.08
CA GLU A 96 -16.34 -12.21 -17.54
C GLU A 96 -17.50 -11.81 -16.62
N LYS A 97 -17.30 -11.70 -15.30
CA LYS A 97 -18.31 -11.12 -14.37
C LYS A 97 -18.57 -9.65 -14.65
N LEU A 98 -17.53 -8.86 -14.93
CA LEU A 98 -17.64 -7.45 -15.30
C LEU A 98 -18.33 -7.26 -16.65
N LYS A 99 -17.98 -8.08 -17.66
CA LYS A 99 -18.70 -8.11 -18.95
C LYS A 99 -20.17 -8.45 -18.77
N LYS A 100 -20.51 -9.48 -18.00
CA LYS A 100 -21.91 -9.87 -17.75
C LYS A 100 -22.69 -8.77 -17.02
N ARG A 101 -22.07 -8.05 -16.09
CA ARG A 101 -22.68 -6.86 -15.47
C ARG A 101 -22.87 -5.71 -16.44
N ALA A 102 -21.93 -5.48 -17.35
CA ALA A 102 -22.04 -4.44 -18.37
C ALA A 102 -23.12 -4.74 -19.42
N VAL A 103 -23.40 -6.02 -19.69
CA VAL A 103 -24.49 -6.44 -20.61
C VAL A 103 -25.88 -6.28 -19.96
N LEU A 104 -25.99 -6.41 -18.64
CA LEU A 104 -27.26 -6.23 -17.91
C LEU A 104 -27.65 -4.76 -17.69
N ASP A 105 -26.77 -3.83 -18.03
CA ASP A 105 -26.95 -2.38 -17.87
C ASP A 105 -26.97 -1.72 -19.26
N GLU A 106 -28.01 -2.05 -20.06
CA GLU A 106 -28.14 -1.71 -21.49
C GLU A 106 -28.15 -0.19 -21.82
N GLY A 107 -27.99 0.69 -20.83
CA GLY A 107 -27.91 2.15 -21.01
C GLY A 107 -26.49 2.75 -20.93
N HIS A 108 -25.46 1.98 -20.59
CA HIS A 108 -24.11 2.50 -20.40
C HIS A 108 -23.19 2.19 -21.58
N THR A 109 -23.29 2.97 -22.66
CA THR A 109 -22.17 3.10 -23.59
C THR A 109 -20.97 3.64 -22.82
N SER A 110 -19.91 2.83 -22.67
CA SER A 110 -18.67 3.25 -22.03
C SER A 110 -18.09 4.44 -22.80
N ARG A 111 -18.39 5.66 -22.35
CA ARG A 111 -17.79 6.87 -22.94
C ARG A 111 -16.27 6.75 -22.80
N PRO A 112 -15.49 7.05 -23.85
CA PRO A 112 -14.04 7.10 -23.74
C PRO A 112 -13.65 8.05 -22.61
N LEU A 113 -12.74 7.60 -21.76
CA LEU A 113 -12.23 8.43 -20.66
C LEU A 113 -11.58 9.70 -21.20
N SER A 114 -11.90 10.85 -20.61
CA SER A 114 -11.24 12.12 -20.91
C SER A 114 -9.74 12.05 -20.56
N PRO A 115 -8.89 12.90 -21.15
CA PRO A 115 -7.48 13.00 -20.77
C PRO A 115 -7.29 13.24 -19.27
N GLU A 116 -8.13 14.07 -18.65
CA GLU A 116 -8.09 14.36 -17.22
C GLU A 116 -8.44 13.13 -16.39
N GLN A 117 -9.45 12.34 -16.80
CA GLN A 117 -9.81 11.10 -16.13
C GLN A 117 -8.67 10.07 -16.22
N LYS A 118 -8.03 9.92 -17.40
CA LYS A 118 -6.86 9.04 -17.57
C LYS A 118 -5.68 9.49 -16.70
N LYS A 119 -5.46 10.80 -16.60
CA LYS A 119 -4.42 11.36 -15.74
C LYS A 119 -4.71 11.06 -14.26
N GLN A 120 -5.96 11.24 -13.81
CA GLN A 120 -6.35 10.94 -12.43
C GLN A 120 -6.20 9.45 -12.09
N ILE A 121 -6.57 8.55 -13.00
CA ILE A 121 -6.33 7.10 -12.82
C ILE A 121 -4.83 6.80 -12.67
N THR A 122 -4.00 7.44 -13.50
CA THR A 122 -2.54 7.28 -13.43
C THR A 122 -1.99 7.80 -12.10
N ASP A 123 -2.42 8.99 -11.67
CA ASP A 123 -2.04 9.57 -10.38
C ASP A 123 -2.49 8.67 -9.21
N ASN A 124 -3.70 8.11 -9.27
CA ASN A 124 -4.20 7.17 -8.27
C ASN A 124 -3.36 5.89 -8.20
N HIS A 125 -2.96 5.34 -9.34
CA HIS A 125 -2.05 4.18 -9.35
C HIS A 125 -0.71 4.51 -8.71
N ILE A 126 -0.15 5.70 -8.98
CA ILE A 126 1.11 6.14 -8.37
C ILE A 126 0.93 6.23 -6.86
N TRP A 127 -0.16 6.84 -6.39
CA TRP A 127 -0.49 6.98 -4.97
C TRP A 127 -0.61 5.63 -4.26
N SER A 128 -1.50 4.75 -4.74
CA SER A 128 -1.76 3.44 -4.12
C SER A 128 -0.50 2.58 -4.12
N ASN A 129 0.20 2.47 -5.25
CA ASN A 129 1.43 1.65 -5.34
C ASN A 129 2.56 2.21 -4.48
N SER A 130 2.62 3.54 -4.29
CA SER A 130 3.57 4.17 -3.39
C SER A 130 3.29 3.83 -1.93
N ILE A 131 2.02 3.83 -1.52
CA ILE A 131 1.61 3.40 -0.18
C ILE A 131 1.94 1.93 0.03
N ASP A 132 1.62 1.07 -0.94
CA ASP A 132 1.95 -0.36 -0.89
C ASP A 132 3.45 -0.60 -0.73
N ALA A 133 4.30 0.14 -1.44
CA ALA A 133 5.75 0.06 -1.28
C ALA A 133 6.22 0.47 0.13
N LEU A 134 5.63 1.53 0.72
CA LEU A 134 5.94 1.97 2.08
C LEU A 134 5.50 0.95 3.13
N ILE A 135 4.33 0.34 2.93
CA ILE A 135 3.78 -0.71 3.79
C ILE A 135 4.62 -1.97 3.71
N ALA A 136 5.14 -2.31 2.53
CA ALA A 136 5.88 -3.53 2.29
C ALA A 136 7.35 -3.47 2.72
N ALA A 137 8.00 -2.31 2.67
CA ALA A 137 9.36 -2.13 3.14
C ALA A 137 9.52 -0.93 4.08
N PRO A 138 8.72 -0.84 5.17
CA PRO A 138 8.67 0.33 6.02
C PRO A 138 10.00 0.55 6.75
N GLU A 139 10.78 -0.50 6.94
CA GLU A 139 12.07 -0.44 7.64
C GLU A 139 13.23 -0.02 6.72
N ASN A 140 13.04 -0.07 5.39
CA ASN A 140 14.08 0.31 4.42
C ASN A 140 14.07 1.83 4.15
N PRO A 141 15.06 2.61 4.65
CA PRO A 141 15.09 4.07 4.48
C PRO A 141 15.21 4.51 3.01
N GLN A 142 15.83 3.71 2.14
CA GLN A 142 15.96 4.03 0.72
C GLN A 142 14.61 3.89 0.01
N VAL A 143 13.83 2.86 0.33
CA VAL A 143 12.45 2.75 -0.19
C VAL A 143 11.64 3.95 0.23
N ARG A 144 11.69 4.34 1.51
CA ARG A 144 10.95 5.50 2.01
C ARG A 144 11.35 6.78 1.29
N ALA A 145 12.65 7.05 1.16
CA ALA A 145 13.15 8.22 0.44
C ALA A 145 12.70 8.24 -1.03
N GLY A 146 12.79 7.10 -1.71
CA GLY A 146 12.39 6.96 -3.11
C GLY A 146 10.89 7.17 -3.33
N VAL A 147 10.05 6.57 -2.48
CA VAL A 147 8.59 6.78 -2.52
C VAL A 147 8.26 8.25 -2.27
N LEU A 148 8.81 8.86 -1.22
CA LEU A 148 8.50 10.26 -0.90
C LEU A 148 8.94 11.21 -2.02
N ARG A 149 10.03 10.90 -2.72
CA ARG A 149 10.45 11.66 -3.91
C ARG A 149 9.48 11.50 -5.08
N ILE A 150 8.90 10.31 -5.29
CA ILE A 150 7.84 10.09 -6.29
C ILE A 150 6.57 10.87 -5.90
N MET A 151 6.09 10.71 -4.66
CA MET A 151 4.88 11.40 -4.17
C MET A 151 5.01 12.92 -4.23
N ALA A 152 6.19 13.47 -3.94
CA ALA A 152 6.46 14.91 -4.06
C ALA A 152 6.34 15.46 -5.49
N SER A 153 6.38 14.59 -6.51
CA SER A 153 6.15 15.00 -7.91
C SER A 153 4.68 15.01 -8.32
N MET A 154 3.78 14.56 -7.43
CA MET A 154 2.35 14.54 -7.69
C MET A 154 1.74 15.93 -7.44
N PRO A 155 0.99 16.50 -8.39
CA PRO A 155 0.61 17.91 -8.36
C PRO A 155 -0.47 18.27 -7.32
N ARG A 156 -1.12 17.27 -6.72
CA ARG A 156 -2.20 17.44 -5.73
C ARG A 156 -1.82 16.97 -4.33
N VAL A 157 -0.60 16.46 -4.18
CA VAL A 157 -0.11 16.01 -2.88
C VAL A 157 0.23 17.21 -2.01
N GLU A 158 -0.42 17.28 -0.86
CA GLU A 158 -0.15 18.30 0.16
C GLU A 158 0.50 17.64 1.38
N VAL A 159 1.42 18.36 2.03
CA VAL A 159 2.10 17.89 3.24
C VAL A 159 1.90 18.89 4.36
N THR A 160 1.43 18.42 5.51
CA THR A 160 1.24 19.22 6.72
C THR A 160 1.95 18.57 7.90
N LYS A 161 2.51 19.39 8.80
CA LYS A 161 3.12 18.91 10.04
C LYS A 161 2.04 18.69 11.08
N THR A 162 2.05 17.53 11.74
CA THR A 162 1.03 17.12 12.71
C THR A 162 1.66 16.36 13.88
N THR A 163 0.82 15.87 14.78
CA THR A 163 1.21 14.91 15.81
C THR A 163 0.23 13.75 15.85
N THR A 164 0.73 12.55 16.09
CA THR A 164 -0.08 11.34 16.29
C THR A 164 0.38 10.64 17.57
N ALA A 165 -0.53 10.43 18.52
CA ALA A 165 -0.22 9.85 19.83
C ALA A 165 1.00 10.51 20.52
N GLY A 166 1.10 11.84 20.43
CA GLY A 166 2.20 12.62 21.03
C GLY A 166 3.52 12.60 20.26
N ARG A 167 3.61 11.90 19.11
CA ARG A 167 4.81 11.87 18.28
C ARG A 167 4.69 12.82 17.08
N PRO A 168 5.77 13.53 16.69
CA PRO A 168 5.77 14.34 15.48
C PRO A 168 5.52 13.50 14.22
N THR A 169 4.54 13.91 13.41
CA THR A 169 4.18 13.24 12.15
C THR A 169 4.05 14.25 11.01
N LEU A 170 4.11 13.74 9.78
CA LEU A 170 3.69 14.47 8.59
C LEU A 170 2.42 13.81 8.05
N THR A 171 1.43 14.62 7.74
CA THR A 171 0.20 14.20 7.06
C THR A 171 0.34 14.55 5.58
N VAL A 172 0.34 13.53 4.75
CA VAL A 172 0.41 13.59 3.29
C VAL A 172 -0.99 13.30 2.74
N THR A 173 -1.56 14.22 1.97
CA THR A 173 -2.94 14.14 1.50
C THR A 173 -3.00 14.22 -0.01
N ASP A 174 -3.86 13.42 -0.64
CA ASP A 174 -4.30 13.62 -2.02
C ASP A 174 -5.83 13.66 -2.10
N ILE A 175 -6.34 14.35 -3.12
CA ILE A 175 -7.78 14.56 -3.35
C ILE A 175 -8.11 14.08 -4.76
N TRP A 176 -9.18 13.31 -4.87
CA TRP A 176 -9.67 12.69 -6.11
C TRP A 176 -11.01 13.30 -6.56
N PRO A 177 -11.02 14.37 -7.37
CA PRO A 177 -12.24 15.06 -7.77
C PRO A 177 -13.22 14.17 -8.55
N ALA A 178 -12.76 13.32 -9.46
CA ALA A 178 -13.65 12.45 -10.24
C ALA A 178 -14.33 11.36 -9.40
N HIS A 179 -13.84 11.10 -8.18
CA HIS A 179 -14.44 10.19 -7.21
C HIS A 179 -15.26 10.95 -6.16
N GLY A 180 -15.91 12.04 -6.59
CA GLY A 180 -16.73 12.87 -5.71
C GLY A 180 -15.91 13.65 -4.68
N LYS A 181 -14.63 13.96 -4.92
CA LYS A 181 -13.71 14.58 -3.95
C LYS A 181 -13.37 13.65 -2.77
N PHE A 182 -13.16 12.35 -3.06
CA PHE A 182 -12.57 11.43 -2.09
C PHE A 182 -11.19 11.94 -1.66
N VAL A 183 -10.92 11.89 -0.37
CA VAL A 183 -9.64 12.34 0.21
C VAL A 183 -8.95 11.14 0.83
N GLU A 184 -7.68 10.95 0.46
CA GLU A 184 -6.82 9.95 1.08
C GLU A 184 -5.70 10.63 1.82
N THR A 185 -5.41 10.11 3.00
CA THR A 185 -4.48 10.70 3.94
C THR A 185 -3.53 9.63 4.45
N LEU A 186 -2.24 9.76 4.14
CA LEU A 186 -1.15 8.98 4.69
C LEU A 186 -0.48 9.80 5.81
N VAL A 187 -0.38 9.22 7.00
CA VAL A 187 0.40 9.78 8.10
C VAL A 187 1.71 9.03 8.19
N ILE A 188 2.82 9.77 8.21
CA ILE A 188 4.17 9.22 8.37
C ILE A 188 4.86 9.83 9.59
N ASP A 189 5.75 9.06 10.22
CA ASP A 189 6.63 9.54 11.27
C ASP A 189 7.57 10.61 10.71
N ALA A 190 7.64 11.78 11.35
CA ALA A 190 8.34 12.93 10.76
C ALA A 190 9.87 12.75 10.73
N ALA A 191 10.44 11.94 11.62
CA ALA A 191 11.88 11.72 11.70
C ALA A 191 12.35 10.61 10.74
N THR A 192 11.55 9.56 10.62
CA THR A 192 11.94 8.34 9.90
C THR A 192 11.26 8.21 8.55
N GLY A 193 10.11 8.86 8.32
CA GLY A 193 9.26 8.70 7.14
C GLY A 193 8.44 7.40 7.12
N ARG A 194 8.43 6.63 8.22
CA ARG A 194 7.69 5.36 8.31
C ARG A 194 6.18 5.59 8.28
N PRO A 195 5.38 4.74 7.60
CA PRO A 195 3.93 4.83 7.66
C PRO A 195 3.43 4.59 9.09
N VAL A 196 2.56 5.48 9.56
CA VAL A 196 1.93 5.43 10.89
C VAL A 196 0.44 5.14 10.75
N ALA A 197 -0.23 5.80 9.83
CA ALA A 197 -1.65 5.59 9.57
C ALA A 197 -2.02 5.87 8.12
N PHE A 198 -3.12 5.29 7.67
CA PHE A 198 -3.75 5.60 6.40
C PHE A 198 -5.25 5.75 6.60
N SER A 199 -5.86 6.72 5.94
CA SER A 199 -7.30 6.91 5.98
C SER A 199 -7.87 7.38 4.66
N GLY A 200 -9.12 7.00 4.42
CA GLY A 200 -9.91 7.46 3.29
C GLY A 200 -11.22 8.07 3.76
N LYS A 201 -11.60 9.20 3.16
CA LYS A 201 -12.84 9.93 3.45
C LYS A 201 -13.57 10.28 2.16
N ALA A 202 -14.77 9.73 2.00
CA ALA A 202 -15.74 10.21 1.01
C ALA A 202 -16.56 11.38 1.61
N PRO A 203 -17.12 12.30 0.80
CA PRO A 203 -17.82 13.48 1.29
C PRO A 203 -18.93 13.20 2.32
N ASN A 204 -19.63 12.07 2.16
CA ASN A 204 -20.80 11.70 2.93
C ASN A 204 -20.59 10.40 3.74
N ALA A 205 -19.34 10.03 4.02
CA ALA A 205 -19.03 8.82 4.77
C ALA A 205 -18.09 9.14 5.94
N PRO A 206 -18.18 8.40 7.07
CA PRO A 206 -17.18 8.51 8.12
C PRO A 206 -15.80 8.11 7.56
N SER A 207 -14.77 8.81 8.02
CA SER A 207 -13.40 8.42 7.73
C SER A 207 -13.11 7.04 8.33
N ARG A 208 -12.40 6.20 7.60
CA ARG A 208 -11.86 4.95 8.12
C ARG A 208 -10.35 5.08 8.20
N THR A 209 -9.79 4.89 9.38
CA THR A 209 -8.35 4.95 9.62
C THR A 209 -7.82 3.58 10.00
N ILE A 210 -6.71 3.20 9.38
CA ILE A 210 -5.90 2.04 9.72
C ILE A 210 -4.57 2.57 10.26
N TYR A 211 -4.14 2.02 11.39
CA TYR A 211 -2.82 2.29 11.97
C TYR A 211 -1.88 1.13 11.66
N TYR A 212 -0.63 1.46 11.36
CA TYR A 212 0.43 0.51 11.05
C TYR A 212 1.35 0.35 12.24
N HIS A 213 1.40 -0.86 12.79
CA HIS A 213 2.33 -1.24 13.84
C HIS A 213 3.31 -2.24 13.28
N THR A 214 4.61 -1.92 13.36
CA THR A 214 5.66 -2.74 12.76
C THR A 214 6.70 -3.16 13.79
N SER A 215 7.18 -4.40 13.66
CA SER A 215 8.27 -4.93 14.47
C SER A 215 9.22 -5.76 13.61
N ARG A 216 10.51 -5.77 13.96
CA ARG A 216 11.51 -6.63 13.32
C ARG A 216 11.47 -8.01 13.95
N VAL A 217 11.47 -9.04 13.10
CA VAL A 217 11.39 -10.45 13.48
C VAL A 217 12.31 -11.28 12.60
N THR A 218 12.56 -12.53 12.97
CA THR A 218 13.20 -13.52 12.08
C THR A 218 12.18 -14.52 11.57
N LEU A 219 12.30 -14.97 10.32
CA LEU A 219 11.48 -16.08 9.79
C LEU A 219 11.60 -17.34 10.65
N ALA A 220 12.76 -17.57 11.26
CA ALA A 220 12.98 -18.68 12.18
C ALA A 220 12.08 -18.57 13.43
N ASP A 221 12.00 -17.38 14.04
CA ASP A 221 11.14 -17.14 15.19
C ASP A 221 9.66 -17.30 14.83
N ILE A 222 9.24 -16.81 13.66
CA ILE A 222 7.87 -17.01 13.17
C ILE A 222 7.55 -18.50 12.99
N LYS A 223 8.45 -19.26 12.36
CA LYS A 223 8.32 -20.73 12.19
C LYS A 223 8.25 -21.46 13.52
N ALA A 224 8.96 -20.98 14.54
CA ALA A 224 8.93 -21.50 15.90
C ALA A 224 7.70 -21.05 16.70
N GLY A 225 6.90 -20.10 16.20
CA GLY A 225 5.75 -19.53 16.91
C GLY A 225 6.11 -18.49 17.97
N LYS A 226 7.27 -17.84 17.84
CA LYS A 226 7.83 -16.86 18.79
C LYS A 226 7.71 -15.43 18.25
N PHE A 227 6.50 -14.90 18.19
CA PHE A 227 6.17 -13.54 17.76
C PHE A 227 4.73 -13.24 18.11
#